data_AF-A0A2M9M6J7-F1
#
_entry.id   AF-A0A2M9M6J7-F1
#
_cell.length_a   1.000
_cell.length_b   1.000
_cell.length_c   1.000
_cell.angle_alpha   90.00
_cell.angle_beta   90.00
_cell.angle_gamma   90.00
#
_symmetry.space_group_name_H-M   'P 1'
#
loop_
_entity.id
_entity.type
_entity.pdbx_description
1 polymer ?
#
loop_
_entity_poly.entity_id
_entity_poly.type
_entity_poly.pdbx_seq_one_letter_code
_entity_poly.pdbx_strand_id
1 'polypeptide(L)'
;MAIDNVLDAPDDRNASDSVGPDATDARVRTWHRVLAGHENGSDSVDPMTRALAEIAADLHHHGRPELLAHWRESMHQTLRGMDRERAAARRTAAGGGAPRLTDYLTHGAWTIGVEQQVTALWALMDEPGLPRRLPVLLGALRQAAITIRLLNDLRGHHREQQEGKVDALALGLSEQEAHERAEAALDACRRALAPLTAAGYGSAVALERVVLWHARMYHRFDPVRPGRAVSGPLPGGPGGTARTRHTPFVRRPKEAPPMGIEQEVLDVIASGGEYDGTRLAALFDRLEPVDTALLLGTWQGGGFERTSENAALLAQMRWYGKRFADADHVEPLLCRDEQGAVFSFEEMGLATLREVVFRGKQSTAMVYDQLPIVDHFRRLTDDVLLCVMDKKGEPADFFFHLTRVPGPVPGPPGDGG
;
A
#
# COMPACT_ATOMS: atom_id res chain seq x y z
N MET A 1 0.84 -1.84 -20.77
CA MET A 1 1.23 -0.70 -21.62
C MET A 1 2.35 -0.02 -20.88
N ALA A 2 3.60 -0.19 -21.34
CA ALA A 2 4.66 0.71 -20.91
C ALA A 2 4.30 2.07 -21.52
N ILE A 3 4.16 3.11 -20.69
CA ILE A 3 4.03 4.47 -21.19
C ILE A 3 5.41 4.81 -21.73
N ASP A 4 5.57 4.88 -23.06
CA ASP A 4 6.80 5.40 -23.64
C ASP A 4 7.06 6.81 -23.08
N ASN A 5 8.34 7.14 -22.88
CA ASN A 5 8.73 8.42 -22.31
C ASN A 5 8.12 9.55 -23.15
N VAL A 6 7.09 10.20 -22.61
CA VAL A 6 6.34 11.25 -23.31
C VAL A 6 7.24 12.41 -23.71
N LEU A 7 8.39 12.55 -23.06
CA LEU A 7 9.40 13.53 -23.41
C LEU A 7 10.10 13.23 -24.75
N ASP A 8 10.08 11.98 -25.21
CA ASP A 8 10.73 11.49 -26.44
C ASP A 8 9.72 11.26 -27.59
N ALA A 9 8.42 11.55 -27.38
CA ALA A 9 7.39 11.38 -28.40
C ALA A 9 7.54 12.40 -29.55
N PRO A 10 7.54 11.97 -30.83
CA PRO A 10 7.56 12.88 -31.97
C PRO A 10 6.23 13.65 -32.07
N ASP A 11 6.29 14.92 -32.48
CA ASP A 11 5.08 15.71 -32.74
C ASP A 11 4.34 15.15 -33.98
N ASP A 12 3.01 15.10 -33.92
CA ASP A 12 2.13 14.89 -35.07
C ASP A 12 2.19 16.12 -36.00
N ARG A 13 3.33 16.31 -36.68
CA ARG A 13 3.47 17.13 -37.88
C ARG A 13 4.52 16.50 -38.79
N ASN A 14 4.22 16.46 -40.08
CA ASN A 14 5.14 16.14 -41.18
C ASN A 14 6.43 16.99 -41.15
N ALA A 15 7.38 16.70 -40.27
CA ALA A 15 8.68 17.34 -40.26
C ALA A 15 9.77 16.31 -39.95
N SER A 16 10.59 16.07 -40.95
CA SER A 16 11.85 15.33 -40.93
C SER A 16 12.94 16.02 -40.08
N ASP A 17 12.58 16.81 -39.08
CA ASP A 17 13.52 17.58 -38.27
C ASP A 17 13.51 17.06 -36.84
N SER A 18 14.64 16.50 -36.43
CA SER A 18 14.91 16.11 -35.05
C SER A 18 14.74 17.33 -34.13
N VAL A 19 13.76 17.28 -33.23
CA VAL A 19 13.52 18.32 -32.23
C VAL A 19 14.75 18.43 -31.33
N GLY A 20 15.36 19.63 -31.27
CA GLY A 20 16.52 19.89 -30.42
C GLY A 20 16.17 19.87 -28.91
N PRO A 21 17.13 19.57 -28.02
CA PRO A 21 16.92 19.45 -26.58
C PRO A 21 16.26 20.69 -25.93
N ASP A 22 16.53 21.89 -26.44
CA ASP A 22 15.98 23.14 -25.92
C ASP A 22 14.46 23.26 -26.06
N ALA A 23 13.88 22.66 -27.11
CA ALA A 23 12.44 22.69 -27.35
C ALA A 23 11.69 21.74 -26.40
N THR A 24 12.25 20.57 -26.10
CA THR A 24 11.67 19.65 -25.12
C THR A 24 11.72 20.23 -23.71
N ASP A 25 12.84 20.85 -23.32
CA ASP A 25 12.97 21.48 -22.01
C ASP A 25 11.98 22.66 -21.86
N ALA A 26 11.71 23.39 -22.94
CA ALA A 26 10.68 24.44 -22.95
C ALA A 26 9.27 23.86 -22.73
N ARG A 27 8.92 22.74 -23.39
CA ARG A 27 7.63 22.06 -23.19
C ARG A 27 7.44 21.58 -21.75
N VAL A 28 8.46 20.93 -21.18
CA VAL A 28 8.43 20.45 -19.79
C VAL A 28 8.21 21.60 -18.81
N ARG A 29 8.88 22.75 -19.01
CA ARG A 29 8.65 23.95 -18.20
C ARG A 29 7.20 24.44 -18.30
N THR A 30 6.62 24.46 -19.50
CA THR A 30 5.20 24.79 -19.70
C THR A 30 4.29 23.82 -18.93
N TRP A 31 4.53 22.52 -19.02
CA TRP A 31 3.74 21.52 -18.30
C TRP A 31 3.82 21.70 -16.78
N HIS A 32 5.00 22.03 -16.23
CA HIS A 32 5.12 22.40 -14.82
C HIS A 32 4.30 23.65 -14.47
N ARG A 33 4.27 24.69 -15.32
CA ARG A 33 3.46 25.89 -15.05
C ARG A 33 1.96 25.62 -15.12
N VAL A 34 1.50 24.80 -16.06
CA VAL A 34 0.10 24.37 -16.15
C VAL A 34 -0.31 23.56 -14.92
N LEU A 35 0.50 22.57 -14.52
CA LEU A 35 0.24 21.77 -13.32
C LEU A 35 0.21 22.63 -12.04
N ALA A 36 1.06 23.65 -11.96
CA ALA A 36 1.07 24.61 -10.85
C ALA A 36 -0.08 25.62 -10.87
N GLY A 37 -0.85 25.69 -11.97
CA GLY A 37 -1.92 26.67 -12.16
C GLY A 37 -1.43 28.08 -12.49
N HIS A 38 -0.17 28.24 -12.89
CA HIS A 38 0.42 29.53 -13.29
C HIS A 38 0.20 29.85 -14.78
N GLU A 39 -0.31 28.90 -15.56
CA GLU A 39 -0.54 29.03 -16.99
C GLU A 39 -1.82 28.30 -17.39
N ASN A 40 -2.67 28.92 -18.21
CA ASN A 40 -3.85 28.27 -18.76
C ASN A 40 -3.47 27.53 -20.05
N GLY A 41 -3.53 26.20 -20.02
CA GLY A 41 -3.17 25.34 -21.15
C GLY A 41 -4.33 24.92 -22.06
N SER A 42 -5.58 25.32 -21.77
CA SER A 42 -6.79 24.82 -22.46
C SER A 42 -6.83 25.12 -23.97
N ASP A 43 -6.27 26.24 -24.41
CA ASP A 43 -6.20 26.61 -25.84
C ASP A 43 -4.83 26.27 -26.47
N SER A 44 -3.99 25.50 -25.77
CA SER A 44 -2.66 25.17 -26.27
C SER A 44 -2.71 24.30 -27.53
N VAL A 45 -1.85 24.63 -28.50
CA VAL A 45 -1.65 23.81 -29.70
C VAL A 45 -0.90 22.50 -29.40
N ASP A 46 -0.18 22.42 -28.27
CA ASP A 46 0.46 21.19 -27.79
C ASP A 46 -0.60 20.27 -27.14
N PRO A 47 -0.86 19.07 -27.69
CA PRO A 47 -1.90 18.18 -27.17
C PRO A 47 -1.69 17.78 -25.70
N MET A 48 -0.43 17.62 -25.28
CA MET A 48 -0.11 17.26 -23.90
C MET A 48 -0.42 18.40 -22.93
N THR A 49 0.00 19.63 -23.25
CA THR A 49 -0.34 20.83 -22.47
C THR A 49 -1.85 20.96 -22.31
N ARG A 50 -2.61 20.72 -23.39
CA ARG A 50 -4.07 20.78 -23.36
C ARG A 50 -4.68 19.71 -22.46
N ALA A 51 -4.27 18.45 -22.65
CA ALA A 51 -4.77 17.33 -21.84
C ALA A 51 -4.46 17.53 -20.34
N LEU A 52 -3.27 18.02 -19.99
CA LEU A 52 -2.91 18.33 -18.61
C LEU A 52 -3.80 19.44 -18.02
N ALA A 53 -4.11 20.48 -18.81
CA ALA A 53 -4.99 21.55 -18.40
C ALA A 53 -6.43 21.07 -18.21
N GLU A 54 -6.95 20.26 -19.13
CA GLU A 54 -8.28 19.65 -19.07
C GLU A 54 -8.42 18.77 -17.82
N ILE A 55 -7.49 17.83 -17.59
CA ILE A 55 -7.53 16.96 -16.41
C ILE A 55 -7.43 17.77 -15.12
N ALA A 56 -6.55 18.76 -15.06
CA ALA A 56 -6.41 19.61 -13.88
C ALA A 56 -7.67 20.44 -13.62
N ALA A 57 -8.35 20.93 -14.67
CA ALA A 57 -9.61 21.64 -14.56
C ALA A 57 -10.75 20.72 -14.10
N ASP A 58 -10.85 19.51 -14.66
CA ASP A 58 -11.85 18.51 -14.26
C ASP A 58 -11.68 18.10 -12.80
N LEU A 59 -10.45 17.81 -12.37
CA LEU A 59 -10.15 17.47 -10.98
C LEU A 59 -10.37 18.66 -10.03
N HIS A 60 -10.16 19.89 -10.49
CA HIS A 60 -10.48 21.09 -9.71
C HIS A 60 -11.99 21.31 -9.59
N HIS A 61 -12.75 21.05 -10.65
CA HIS A 61 -14.18 21.29 -10.69
C HIS A 61 -14.98 20.19 -9.95
N HIS A 62 -14.57 18.93 -10.10
CA HIS A 62 -15.29 17.77 -9.58
C HIS A 62 -14.64 17.12 -8.37
N GLY A 63 -13.36 17.42 -8.11
CA GLY A 63 -12.60 16.80 -7.04
C GLY A 63 -12.45 17.68 -5.80
N ARG A 64 -11.71 17.16 -4.81
CA ARG A 64 -11.40 17.87 -3.57
C ARG A 64 -10.09 18.65 -3.68
N PRO A 65 -10.05 19.95 -3.33
CA PRO A 65 -8.85 20.78 -3.46
C PRO A 65 -7.61 20.23 -2.75
N GLU A 66 -7.78 19.67 -1.54
CA GLU A 66 -6.67 19.10 -0.78
C GLU A 66 -6.08 17.84 -1.44
N LEU A 67 -6.87 17.09 -2.22
CA LEU A 67 -6.42 15.90 -2.94
C LEU A 67 -5.82 16.25 -4.31
N LEU A 68 -6.31 17.31 -4.94
CA LEU A 68 -5.75 17.85 -6.17
C LEU A 68 -4.28 18.25 -5.99
N ALA A 69 -3.91 18.79 -4.83
CA ALA A 69 -2.52 19.13 -4.53
C ALA A 69 -1.60 17.90 -4.60
N HIS A 70 -2.06 16.76 -4.08
CA HIS A 70 -1.30 15.50 -4.15
C HIS A 70 -1.21 14.96 -5.58
N TRP A 71 -2.29 15.06 -6.36
CA TRP A 71 -2.23 14.70 -7.77
C TRP A 71 -1.23 15.56 -8.55
N ARG A 72 -1.27 16.90 -8.38
CA ARG A 72 -0.33 17.83 -9.02
C ARG A 72 1.12 17.52 -8.66
N GLU A 73 1.38 17.27 -7.38
CA GLU A 73 2.72 16.88 -6.92
C GLU A 73 3.17 15.56 -7.55
N SER A 74 2.30 14.55 -7.62
CA SER A 74 2.63 13.28 -8.29
C SER A 74 2.99 13.48 -9.77
N MET A 75 2.29 14.37 -10.48
CA MET A 75 2.59 14.71 -11.87
C MET A 75 3.94 15.44 -11.99
N HIS A 76 4.23 16.38 -11.11
CA HIS A 76 5.53 17.06 -11.06
C HIS A 76 6.68 16.08 -10.83
N GLN A 77 6.50 15.12 -9.92
CA GLN A 77 7.52 14.11 -9.63
C GLN A 77 7.74 13.16 -10.79
N THR A 78 6.71 12.81 -11.56
CA THR A 78 6.86 12.06 -12.82
C THR A 78 7.71 12.81 -13.83
N LEU A 79 7.39 14.09 -14.10
CA LEU A 79 8.17 14.89 -15.06
C LEU A 79 9.64 15.02 -14.64
N ARG A 80 9.89 15.26 -13.35
CA ARG A 80 11.24 15.29 -12.76
C ARG A 80 11.93 13.93 -12.81
N GLY A 81 11.18 12.84 -12.69
CA GLY A 81 11.70 11.48 -12.80
C GLY A 81 12.14 11.17 -14.23
N MET A 82 11.29 11.47 -15.21
CA MET A 82 11.57 11.26 -16.64
C MET A 82 12.78 12.09 -17.11
N ASP A 83 12.92 13.33 -16.62
CA ASP A 83 14.09 14.16 -16.91
C ASP A 83 15.38 13.56 -16.33
N ARG A 84 15.32 13.01 -15.11
CA ARG A 84 16.46 12.30 -14.50
C ARG A 84 16.82 11.02 -15.23
N GLU A 85 15.83 10.24 -15.67
CA GLU A 85 16.04 9.02 -16.47
C GLU A 85 16.76 9.38 -17.78
N ARG A 86 16.31 10.42 -18.48
CA ARG A 86 16.96 10.95 -19.68
C ARG A 86 18.39 11.44 -19.40
N ALA A 87 18.59 12.21 -18.34
CA ALA A 87 19.92 12.69 -17.97
C ALA A 87 20.86 11.53 -17.62
N ALA A 88 20.36 10.48 -16.96
CA ALA A 88 21.11 9.26 -16.70
C ALA A 88 21.49 8.53 -17.99
N ALA A 89 20.53 8.33 -18.90
CA ALA A 89 20.78 7.71 -20.20
C ALA A 89 21.85 8.46 -21.02
N ARG A 90 21.78 9.80 -21.07
CA ARG A 90 22.80 10.64 -21.72
C ARG A 90 24.18 10.49 -21.08
N ARG A 91 24.26 10.46 -19.75
CA ARG A 91 25.53 10.24 -19.03
C ARG A 91 26.12 8.88 -19.35
N THR A 92 25.31 7.82 -19.32
CA THR A 92 25.76 6.46 -19.65
C THR A 92 26.23 6.35 -21.11
N ALA A 93 25.51 6.95 -22.06
CA ALA A 93 25.92 6.99 -23.46
C ALA A 93 27.24 7.75 -23.68
N ALA A 94 27.54 8.75 -22.85
CA ALA A 94 28.80 9.49 -22.86
C ALA A 94 29.94 8.79 -22.09
N GLY A 95 29.77 7.53 -21.67
CA GLY A 95 30.76 6.77 -20.91
C GLY A 95 30.79 7.07 -19.41
N GLY A 96 29.81 7.81 -18.89
CA GLY A 96 29.63 8.03 -17.46
C GLY A 96 29.03 6.82 -16.73
N GLY A 97 29.13 6.81 -15.40
CA GLY A 97 28.59 5.73 -14.58
C GLY A 97 27.05 5.62 -14.63
N ALA A 98 26.55 4.39 -14.47
CA ALA A 98 25.13 4.11 -14.32
C ALA A 98 24.54 4.75 -13.05
N PRO A 99 23.23 5.08 -13.02
CA PRO A 99 22.59 5.58 -11.80
C PRO A 99 22.63 4.53 -10.69
N ARG A 100 22.59 4.99 -9.43
CA ARG A 100 22.44 4.07 -8.30
C ARG A 100 21.05 3.44 -8.36
N LEU A 101 20.95 2.15 -8.04
CA LEU A 101 19.68 1.44 -7.97
C LEU A 101 18.64 2.16 -7.09
N THR A 102 19.05 2.68 -5.93
CA THR A 102 18.15 3.40 -5.02
C THR A 102 17.53 4.64 -5.68
N ASP A 103 18.33 5.38 -6.46
CA ASP A 103 17.85 6.55 -7.19
C ASP A 103 16.91 6.12 -8.32
N TYR A 104 17.26 5.05 -9.04
CA TYR A 104 16.41 4.45 -10.08
C TYR A 104 15.04 4.03 -9.52
N LEU A 105 14.99 3.26 -8.43
CA LEU A 105 13.71 2.82 -7.83
C LEU A 105 12.91 3.99 -7.28
N THR A 106 13.58 5.03 -6.76
CA THR A 106 12.91 6.24 -6.26
C THR A 106 12.19 6.98 -7.40
N HIS A 107 12.85 7.19 -8.53
CA HIS A 107 12.22 7.88 -9.66
C HIS A 107 11.27 6.96 -10.44
N GLY A 108 11.65 5.69 -10.59
CA GLY A 108 10.89 4.63 -11.24
C GLY A 108 9.49 4.44 -10.65
N ALA A 109 9.34 4.61 -9.33
CA ALA A 109 8.04 4.56 -8.67
C ALA A 109 7.12 5.75 -9.03
N TRP A 110 7.65 6.90 -9.46
CA TRP A 110 6.83 7.98 -10.00
C TRP A 110 6.56 7.82 -11.50
N THR A 111 7.56 7.37 -12.26
CA THR A 111 7.46 7.26 -13.72
C THR A 111 6.66 6.04 -14.19
N ILE A 112 6.35 5.09 -13.28
CA ILE A 112 5.47 3.96 -13.60
C ILE A 112 3.99 4.36 -13.76
N GLY A 113 3.61 5.58 -13.38
CA GLY A 113 2.29 6.16 -13.68
C GLY A 113 1.16 5.81 -12.70
N VAL A 114 1.41 4.93 -11.71
CA VAL A 114 0.34 4.45 -10.82
C VAL A 114 -0.07 5.50 -9.79
N GLU A 115 0.87 6.32 -9.32
CA GLU A 115 0.56 7.35 -8.31
C GLU A 115 -0.40 8.40 -8.88
N GLN A 116 -0.24 8.76 -10.16
CA GLN A 116 -1.04 9.75 -10.87
C GLN A 116 -2.47 9.22 -11.08
N GLN A 117 -2.60 7.93 -11.45
CA GLN A 117 -3.90 7.28 -11.59
C GLN A 117 -4.66 7.24 -10.27
N VAL A 118 -3.99 6.81 -9.19
CA VAL A 118 -4.63 6.61 -7.88
C VAL A 118 -4.96 7.93 -7.21
N THR A 119 -4.07 8.93 -7.26
CA THR A 119 -4.34 10.25 -6.68
C THR A 119 -5.44 11.00 -7.44
N ALA A 120 -5.54 10.85 -8.76
CA ALA A 120 -6.67 11.36 -9.54
C ALA A 120 -7.99 10.68 -9.12
N LEU A 121 -7.96 9.35 -8.97
CA LEU A 121 -9.12 8.59 -8.49
C LEU A 121 -9.56 9.11 -7.11
N TRP A 122 -8.64 9.19 -6.14
CA TRP A 122 -8.94 9.68 -4.80
C TRP A 122 -9.49 11.10 -4.80
N ALA A 123 -8.96 11.98 -5.64
CA ALA A 123 -9.44 13.35 -5.78
C ALA A 123 -10.92 13.40 -6.18
N LEU A 124 -11.40 12.44 -6.97
CA LEU A 124 -12.78 12.31 -7.43
C LEU A 124 -13.67 11.46 -6.51
N MET A 125 -13.10 10.78 -5.52
CA MET A 125 -13.87 9.94 -4.60
C MET A 125 -14.59 10.79 -3.55
N ASP A 126 -15.88 10.51 -3.36
CA ASP A 126 -16.67 11.01 -2.24
C ASP A 126 -16.51 10.09 -1.02
N GLU A 127 -15.31 10.12 -0.42
CA GLU A 127 -15.01 9.36 0.80
C GLU A 127 -14.76 10.32 1.99
N PRO A 128 -15.66 10.37 2.98
CA PRO A 128 -15.53 11.26 4.13
C PRO A 128 -14.23 11.03 4.91
N GLY A 129 -13.49 12.09 5.21
CA GLY A 129 -12.26 12.01 6.00
C GLY A 129 -11.04 11.43 5.27
N LEU A 130 -11.11 11.19 3.95
CA LEU A 130 -9.98 10.68 3.16
C LEU A 130 -8.66 11.45 3.40
N PRO A 131 -8.66 12.80 3.50
CA PRO A 131 -7.43 13.54 3.77
C PRO A 131 -6.67 13.09 5.03
N ARG A 132 -7.39 12.64 6.07
CA ARG A 132 -6.77 12.16 7.32
C ARG A 132 -6.02 10.83 7.14
N ARG A 133 -6.42 10.02 6.15
CA ARG A 133 -5.83 8.70 5.87
C ARG A 133 -4.73 8.76 4.80
N LEU A 134 -4.53 9.91 4.15
CA LEU A 134 -3.53 10.08 3.11
C LEU A 134 -2.12 9.67 3.51
N PRO A 135 -1.60 9.93 4.73
CA PRO A 135 -0.26 9.50 5.08
C PRO A 135 -0.06 7.99 4.94
N VAL A 136 -1.03 7.18 5.40
CA VAL A 136 -1.01 5.72 5.28
C VAL A 136 -1.20 5.30 3.83
N LEU A 137 -2.18 5.88 3.14
CA LEU A 137 -2.50 5.56 1.75
C LEU A 137 -1.36 5.90 0.79
N LEU A 138 -0.70 7.04 0.94
CA LEU A 138 0.45 7.45 0.14
C LEU A 138 1.67 6.54 0.40
N GLY A 139 1.87 6.12 1.66
CA GLY A 139 2.89 5.12 2.00
C GLY A 139 2.63 3.77 1.32
N ALA A 140 1.39 3.27 1.36
CA ALA A 140 0.99 2.05 0.68
C ALA A 140 1.08 2.17 -0.86
N LEU A 141 0.65 3.30 -1.41
CA LEU A 141 0.74 3.61 -2.84
C LEU A 141 2.20 3.60 -3.31
N ARG A 142 3.12 4.10 -2.48
CA ARG A 142 4.54 4.06 -2.79
C ARG A 142 5.06 2.63 -2.89
N GLN A 143 4.67 1.77 -1.96
CA GLN A 143 5.02 0.34 -2.01
C GLN A 143 4.41 -0.34 -3.25
N ALA A 144 3.15 -0.04 -3.58
CA ALA A 144 2.51 -0.53 -4.80
C ALA A 144 3.28 -0.12 -6.06
N ALA A 145 3.72 1.15 -6.14
CA ALA A 145 4.49 1.64 -7.27
C ALA A 145 5.83 0.91 -7.44
N ILE A 146 6.53 0.62 -6.33
CA ILE A 146 7.78 -0.16 -6.34
C ILE A 146 7.53 -1.59 -6.82
N THR A 147 6.49 -2.27 -6.31
CA THR A 147 6.09 -3.60 -6.79
C THR A 147 5.86 -3.59 -8.29
N ILE A 148 5.05 -2.65 -8.80
CA ILE A 148 4.69 -2.59 -10.21
C ILE A 148 5.91 -2.27 -11.08
N ARG A 149 6.80 -1.37 -10.62
CA ARG A 149 8.05 -1.06 -11.30
C ARG A 149 8.92 -2.31 -11.44
N LEU A 150 9.17 -3.04 -10.35
CA LEU A 150 10.01 -4.24 -10.39
C LEU A 150 9.39 -5.34 -11.27
N LEU A 151 8.08 -5.56 -11.19
CA LEU A 151 7.39 -6.53 -12.05
C LEU A 151 7.40 -6.12 -13.53
N ASN A 152 7.35 -4.82 -13.82
CA ASN A 152 7.54 -4.29 -15.16
C ASN A 152 8.94 -4.58 -15.68
N ASP A 153 9.97 -4.29 -14.88
CA ASP A 153 11.38 -4.49 -15.25
C ASP A 153 11.69 -5.97 -15.48
N LEU A 154 11.24 -6.86 -14.58
CA LEU A 154 11.36 -8.31 -14.72
C LEU A 154 10.77 -8.83 -16.04
N ARG A 155 9.58 -8.33 -16.41
CA ARG A 155 8.94 -8.70 -17.68
C ARG A 155 9.62 -8.05 -18.89
N GLY A 156 10.08 -6.82 -18.74
CA GLY A 156 10.61 -5.97 -19.79
C GLY A 156 12.07 -6.20 -20.11
N HIS A 157 12.82 -6.87 -19.22
CA HIS A 157 14.28 -6.88 -19.20
C HIS A 157 14.93 -7.15 -20.56
N HIS A 158 14.59 -8.28 -21.18
CA HIS A 158 15.16 -8.68 -22.46
C HIS A 158 14.87 -7.68 -23.59
N ARG A 159 13.68 -7.07 -23.58
CA ARG A 159 13.29 -6.05 -24.56
C ARG A 159 14.02 -4.73 -24.28
N GLU A 160 14.08 -4.32 -23.02
CA GLU A 160 14.68 -3.05 -22.61
C GLU A 160 16.20 -3.03 -22.80
N GLN A 161 16.87 -4.16 -22.57
CA GLN A 161 18.28 -4.33 -22.95
C GLN A 161 18.51 -4.10 -24.46
N GLN A 162 17.64 -4.63 -25.33
CA GLN A 162 17.74 -4.44 -26.78
C GLN A 162 17.48 -2.99 -27.20
N GLU A 163 16.63 -2.29 -26.46
CA GLU A 163 16.32 -0.87 -26.65
C GLU A 163 17.38 0.07 -26.01
N GLY A 164 18.38 -0.48 -25.30
CA GLY A 164 19.38 0.30 -24.57
C GLY A 164 18.83 1.07 -23.37
N LYS A 165 17.66 0.65 -22.86
CA LYS A 165 17.03 1.23 -21.66
C LYS A 165 17.60 0.56 -20.41
N VAL A 166 17.75 1.35 -19.36
CA VAL A 166 18.24 0.89 -18.05
C VAL A 166 17.05 0.46 -17.20
N ASP A 167 17.12 -0.75 -16.65
CA ASP A 167 16.18 -1.29 -15.68
C ASP A 167 16.89 -1.73 -14.38
N ALA A 168 16.13 -2.19 -13.39
CA ALA A 168 16.71 -2.61 -12.11
C ALA A 168 17.73 -3.76 -12.25
N LEU A 169 17.52 -4.68 -13.19
CA LEU A 169 18.38 -5.86 -13.39
C LEU A 169 19.71 -5.45 -14.05
N ALA A 170 19.66 -4.53 -15.01
CA ALA A 170 20.84 -3.92 -15.62
C ALA A 170 21.69 -3.11 -14.59
N LEU A 171 21.07 -2.69 -13.48
CA LEU A 171 21.73 -2.02 -12.36
C LEU A 171 22.25 -2.99 -11.27
N GLY A 172 22.22 -4.29 -11.53
CA GLY A 172 22.84 -5.31 -10.69
C GLY A 172 21.89 -6.08 -9.78
N LEU A 173 20.56 -5.99 -9.97
CA LEU A 173 19.63 -6.92 -9.34
C LEU A 173 19.60 -8.24 -10.10
N SER A 174 19.69 -9.36 -9.38
CA SER A 174 19.26 -10.63 -9.91
C SER A 174 17.74 -10.68 -10.07
N GLU A 175 17.24 -11.54 -10.97
CA GLU A 175 15.80 -11.80 -11.11
C GLU A 175 15.16 -12.21 -9.79
N GLN A 176 15.85 -13.07 -9.01
CA GLN A 176 15.39 -13.52 -7.72
C GLN A 176 15.25 -12.36 -6.72
N GLU A 177 16.28 -11.52 -6.58
CA GLU A 177 16.21 -10.36 -5.67
C GLU A 177 15.12 -9.37 -6.10
N ALA A 178 14.89 -9.21 -7.42
CA ALA A 178 13.82 -8.37 -7.93
C ALA A 178 12.43 -8.94 -7.60
N HIS A 179 12.23 -10.26 -7.71
CA HIS A 179 11.00 -10.92 -7.26
C HIS A 179 10.79 -10.76 -5.75
N GLU A 180 11.80 -11.08 -4.94
CA GLU A 180 11.72 -10.98 -3.47
C GLU A 180 11.39 -9.55 -3.01
N ARG A 181 12.01 -8.53 -3.64
CA ARG A 181 11.70 -7.13 -3.34
C ARG A 181 10.30 -6.72 -3.79
N ALA A 182 9.84 -7.21 -4.94
CA ALA A 182 8.49 -6.92 -5.43
C ALA A 182 7.42 -7.53 -4.52
N GLU A 183 7.62 -8.77 -4.07
CA GLU A 183 6.75 -9.46 -3.11
C GLU A 183 6.77 -8.76 -1.75
N ALA A 184 7.95 -8.43 -1.21
CA ALA A 184 8.07 -7.72 0.06
C ALA A 184 7.35 -6.36 0.04
N ALA A 185 7.47 -5.60 -1.06
CA ALA A 185 6.76 -4.34 -1.24
C ALA A 185 5.24 -4.56 -1.39
N LEU A 186 4.80 -5.61 -2.09
CA LEU A 186 3.38 -5.93 -2.23
C LEU A 186 2.76 -6.27 -0.87
N ASP A 187 3.46 -7.07 -0.08
CA ASP A 187 3.02 -7.45 1.25
C ASP A 187 3.03 -6.25 2.20
N ALA A 188 4.01 -5.36 2.12
CA ALA A 188 4.02 -4.10 2.87
C ALA A 188 2.83 -3.20 2.50
N CYS A 189 2.52 -3.09 1.21
CA CYS A 189 1.34 -2.38 0.72
C CYS A 189 0.05 -3.00 1.30
N ARG A 190 -0.13 -4.31 1.18
CA ARG A 190 -1.33 -5.01 1.68
C ARG A 190 -1.47 -4.91 3.20
N ARG A 191 -0.38 -5.04 3.96
CA ARG A 191 -0.39 -4.85 5.42
C ARG A 191 -0.82 -3.43 5.80
N ALA A 192 -0.29 -2.42 5.12
CA ALA A 192 -0.66 -1.03 5.38
C ALA A 192 -2.13 -0.75 5.03
N LEU A 193 -2.66 -1.40 4.00
CA LEU A 193 -4.05 -1.22 3.57
C LEU A 193 -5.05 -2.07 4.36
N ALA A 194 -4.65 -3.19 4.95
CA ALA A 194 -5.54 -4.17 5.56
C ALA A 194 -6.53 -3.57 6.58
N PRO A 195 -6.12 -2.68 7.52
CA PRO A 195 -7.07 -2.04 8.43
C PRO A 195 -8.09 -1.17 7.69
N LEU A 196 -7.65 -0.47 6.62
CA LEU A 196 -8.49 0.44 5.85
C LEU A 196 -9.43 -0.30 4.88
N THR A 197 -9.01 -1.45 4.34
CA THR A 197 -9.87 -2.29 3.49
C THR A 197 -10.90 -3.04 4.31
N ALA A 198 -10.53 -3.55 5.50
CA ALA A 198 -11.45 -4.16 6.45
C ALA A 198 -12.53 -3.16 6.91
N ALA A 199 -12.14 -1.89 7.05
CA ALA A 199 -13.02 -0.76 7.34
C ALA A 199 -13.97 -0.35 6.20
N GLY A 200 -13.81 -0.91 5.00
CA GLY A 200 -14.61 -0.56 3.83
C GLY A 200 -14.26 0.80 3.21
N TYR A 201 -13.07 1.37 3.50
CA TYR A 201 -12.64 2.59 2.81
C TYR A 201 -12.38 2.31 1.34
N GLY A 202 -13.22 2.89 0.48
CA GLY A 202 -13.14 2.74 -0.96
C GLY A 202 -11.77 3.13 -1.52
N SER A 203 -11.09 4.11 -0.93
CA SER A 203 -9.76 4.59 -1.34
C SER A 203 -8.69 3.50 -1.19
N ALA A 204 -8.72 2.77 -0.08
CA ALA A 204 -7.84 1.64 0.21
C ALA A 204 -8.20 0.43 -0.64
N VAL A 205 -9.50 0.10 -0.75
CA VAL A 205 -9.99 -1.00 -1.61
C VAL A 205 -9.63 -0.76 -3.08
N ALA A 206 -9.74 0.48 -3.54
CA ALA A 206 -9.35 0.86 -4.89
C ALA A 206 -7.85 0.66 -5.12
N LEU A 207 -7.00 1.13 -4.20
CA LEU A 207 -5.55 0.95 -4.31
C LEU A 207 -5.16 -0.54 -4.27
N GLU A 208 -5.75 -1.32 -3.36
CA GLU A 208 -5.51 -2.77 -3.29
C GLU A 208 -5.87 -3.46 -4.61
N ARG A 209 -7.02 -3.09 -5.21
CA ARG A 209 -7.43 -3.62 -6.51
C ARG A 209 -6.50 -3.19 -7.64
N VAL A 210 -6.04 -1.95 -7.64
CA VAL A 210 -5.08 -1.43 -8.64
C VAL A 210 -3.77 -2.20 -8.57
N VAL A 211 -3.18 -2.38 -7.39
CA VAL A 211 -1.90 -3.11 -7.26
C VAL A 211 -2.06 -4.59 -7.60
N LEU A 212 -3.13 -5.24 -7.16
CA LEU A 212 -3.40 -6.65 -7.48
C LEU A 212 -3.64 -6.86 -8.98
N TRP A 213 -4.33 -5.93 -9.64
CA TRP A 213 -4.54 -6.00 -11.08
C TRP A 213 -3.21 -5.89 -11.83
N HIS A 214 -2.36 -4.91 -11.49
CA HIS A 214 -1.05 -4.75 -12.11
C HIS A 214 -0.17 -5.98 -11.87
N ALA A 215 -0.05 -6.43 -10.62
CA ALA A 215 0.76 -7.60 -10.28
C ALA A 215 0.33 -8.83 -11.09
N ARG A 216 -0.98 -9.11 -11.16
CA ARG A 216 -1.49 -10.23 -11.98
C ARG A 216 -1.30 -10.01 -13.48
N MET A 217 -1.42 -8.77 -13.96
CA MET A 217 -1.19 -8.44 -15.37
C MET A 217 0.25 -8.76 -15.80
N TYR A 218 1.23 -8.44 -14.94
CA TYR A 218 2.63 -8.75 -15.17
C TYR A 218 2.95 -10.24 -15.01
N HIS A 219 2.26 -10.97 -14.13
CA HIS A 219 2.41 -12.43 -14.01
C HIS A 219 1.71 -13.24 -15.12
N ARG A 220 0.58 -12.78 -15.68
CA ARG A 220 -0.30 -13.62 -16.52
C ARG A 220 -0.24 -13.33 -18.02
N PHE A 221 0.22 -12.16 -18.44
CA PHE A 221 0.33 -11.84 -19.87
C PHE A 221 1.74 -12.15 -20.38
N ASP A 222 1.90 -13.33 -20.97
CA ASP A 222 3.01 -13.68 -21.85
C ASP A 222 2.68 -13.21 -23.30
N PRO A 223 3.44 -12.28 -23.92
CA PRO A 223 3.22 -11.90 -25.31
C PRO A 223 4.15 -12.64 -26.30
N VAL A 224 4.80 -13.75 -25.92
CA VAL A 224 5.55 -14.58 -26.87
C VAL A 224 4.72 -15.78 -27.30
N ARG A 225 3.86 -15.59 -28.31
CA ARG A 225 3.39 -16.71 -29.15
C ARG A 225 3.93 -16.59 -30.57
N PRO A 226 4.86 -17.47 -30.97
CA PRO A 226 4.97 -17.89 -32.36
C PRO A 226 3.98 -19.04 -32.63
N GLY A 227 3.16 -18.92 -33.68
CA GLY A 227 2.60 -20.08 -34.40
C GLY A 227 1.23 -20.65 -33.95
N ARG A 228 0.36 -20.85 -34.94
CA ARG A 228 -1.00 -21.43 -34.98
C ARG A 228 -0.95 -22.96 -34.74
N ALA A 229 -1.86 -23.65 -34.03
CA ALA A 229 -3.22 -24.11 -34.40
C ALA A 229 -3.84 -24.79 -33.14
N VAL A 230 -5.15 -24.83 -32.87
CA VAL A 230 -6.18 -25.64 -33.54
C VAL A 230 -7.54 -24.94 -33.40
N SER A 231 -8.23 -24.77 -34.53
CA SER A 231 -9.62 -24.32 -34.62
C SER A 231 -10.56 -25.53 -34.67
N GLY A 232 -11.45 -25.66 -33.68
CA GLY A 232 -12.68 -26.46 -33.78
C GLY A 232 -13.88 -25.55 -34.08
N PRO A 233 -14.87 -25.97 -34.89
CA PRO A 233 -15.92 -25.09 -35.38
C PRO A 233 -17.03 -24.84 -34.34
N LEU A 234 -17.43 -23.58 -34.18
CA LEU A 234 -18.65 -23.19 -33.48
C LEU A 234 -19.88 -23.44 -34.36
N PRO A 235 -20.99 -23.99 -33.84
CA PRO A 235 -22.23 -24.08 -34.59
C PRO A 235 -23.07 -22.78 -34.47
N GLY A 236 -23.41 -22.22 -35.62
CA GLY A 236 -24.74 -21.72 -35.98
C GLY A 236 -25.38 -20.62 -35.13
N GLY A 237 -25.38 -19.38 -35.66
CA GLY A 237 -26.47 -18.44 -35.41
C GLY A 237 -27.77 -18.90 -36.09
N PRO A 238 -28.91 -18.20 -35.88
CA PRO A 238 -29.05 -16.89 -36.50
C PRO A 238 -29.84 -15.82 -35.72
N GLY A 239 -29.48 -14.55 -35.98
CA GLY A 239 -30.43 -13.48 -36.32
C GLY A 239 -31.19 -12.78 -35.19
N GLY A 240 -30.96 -11.46 -35.04
CA GLY A 240 -31.87 -10.60 -34.28
C GLY A 240 -31.26 -9.25 -33.89
N THR A 241 -31.35 -8.27 -34.78
CA THR A 241 -31.00 -6.87 -34.54
C THR A 241 -31.98 -6.21 -33.56
N ALA A 242 -31.49 -5.66 -32.44
CA ALA A 242 -32.18 -4.58 -31.71
C ALA A 242 -31.16 -3.71 -30.96
N ARG A 243 -31.03 -2.45 -31.38
CA ARG A 243 -30.32 -1.41 -30.65
C ARG A 243 -31.21 -0.91 -29.51
N THR A 244 -30.87 -1.23 -28.27
CA THR A 244 -31.43 -0.57 -27.08
C THR A 244 -30.40 0.43 -26.52
N ARG A 245 -30.76 1.71 -26.51
CA ARG A 245 -30.02 2.76 -25.79
C ARG A 245 -30.21 2.50 -24.28
N HIS A 246 -29.15 2.12 -23.59
CA HIS A 246 -29.13 2.12 -22.13
C HIS A 246 -28.75 3.51 -21.62
N THR A 247 -29.72 4.22 -21.07
CA THR A 247 -29.49 5.36 -20.17
C THR A 247 -29.14 4.80 -18.79
N PRO A 248 -28.00 5.15 -18.16
CA PRO A 248 -27.69 4.68 -16.82
C PRO A 248 -28.54 5.43 -15.81
N PHE A 249 -29.43 4.71 -15.13
CA PHE A 249 -30.17 5.20 -13.98
C PHE A 249 -29.24 5.17 -12.77
N VAL A 250 -28.73 6.32 -12.34
CA VAL A 250 -27.97 6.46 -11.09
C VAL A 250 -28.96 6.47 -9.93
N ARG A 251 -28.96 5.43 -9.09
CA ARG A 251 -29.64 5.48 -7.79
C ARG A 251 -28.89 6.46 -6.90
N ARG A 252 -29.61 7.41 -6.28
CA ARG A 252 -29.05 8.27 -5.22
C ARG A 252 -28.46 7.41 -4.09
N PRO A 253 -27.28 7.74 -3.55
CA PRO A 253 -26.74 7.07 -2.38
C PRO A 253 -27.66 7.26 -1.18
N LYS A 254 -27.89 6.18 -0.43
CA LYS A 254 -28.52 6.18 0.89
C LYS A 254 -27.54 6.85 1.87
N GLU A 255 -27.99 7.78 2.69
CA GLU A 255 -27.18 8.38 3.77
C GLU A 255 -26.48 7.26 4.56
N ALA A 256 -25.16 7.36 4.70
CA ALA A 256 -24.37 6.41 5.46
C ALA A 256 -24.77 6.50 6.94
N PRO A 257 -25.03 5.37 7.62
CA PRO A 257 -25.31 5.39 9.06
C PRO A 257 -24.09 5.93 9.82
N PRO A 258 -24.28 6.52 11.02
CA PRO A 258 -23.17 7.00 11.83
C PRO A 258 -22.17 5.86 12.08
N MET A 259 -20.88 6.11 11.84
CA MET A 259 -19.79 5.16 12.05
C MET A 259 -19.84 4.57 13.46
N GLY A 260 -19.79 3.24 13.57
CA GLY A 260 -19.64 2.56 14.86
C GLY A 260 -18.28 2.87 15.48
N ILE A 261 -18.21 2.90 16.80
CA ILE A 261 -16.98 3.09 17.58
C ILE A 261 -15.90 2.04 17.26
N GLU A 262 -16.29 0.83 16.86
CA GLU A 262 -15.40 -0.20 16.31
C GLU A 262 -14.59 0.34 15.11
N GLN A 263 -15.26 1.07 14.22
CA GLN A 263 -14.64 1.66 13.04
C GLN A 263 -13.70 2.82 13.40
N GLU A 264 -14.09 3.68 14.34
CA GLU A 264 -13.22 4.75 14.84
C GLU A 264 -11.92 4.18 15.42
N VAL A 265 -11.99 3.08 16.18
CA VAL A 265 -10.81 2.43 16.76
C VAL A 265 -9.92 1.81 15.69
N LEU A 266 -10.50 1.15 14.67
CA LEU A 266 -9.75 0.64 13.53
C LEU A 266 -9.00 1.75 12.76
N ASP A 267 -9.62 2.93 12.61
CA ASP A 267 -8.96 4.09 11.99
C ASP A 267 -7.73 4.55 12.78
N VAL A 268 -7.86 4.55 14.11
CA VAL A 268 -6.76 4.95 14.99
C VAL A 268 -5.61 3.94 14.93
N ILE A 269 -5.91 2.65 14.97
CA ILE A 269 -4.93 1.56 14.77
C ILE A 269 -4.18 1.78 13.45
N ALA A 270 -4.90 2.04 12.35
CA ALA A 270 -4.31 2.23 11.03
C ALA A 270 -3.38 3.44 10.94
N SER A 271 -3.75 4.53 11.62
CA SER A 271 -2.98 5.78 11.62
C SER A 271 -1.83 5.81 12.65
N GLY A 272 -1.77 4.85 13.58
CA GLY A 272 -0.86 4.89 14.74
C GLY A 272 -1.14 6.05 15.70
N GLY A 273 -2.40 6.50 15.72
CA GLY A 273 -2.88 7.61 16.52
C GLY A 273 -3.21 7.22 17.96
N GLU A 274 -3.63 8.22 18.74
CA GLU A 274 -4.12 8.00 20.11
C GLU A 274 -5.64 7.88 20.15
N TYR A 275 -6.18 7.15 21.13
CA TYR A 275 -7.63 7.05 21.35
C TYR A 275 -7.97 7.09 22.84
N ASP A 276 -9.17 7.59 23.13
CA ASP A 276 -9.64 7.72 24.51
C ASP A 276 -9.82 6.35 25.19
N GLY A 277 -9.13 6.12 26.30
CA GLY A 277 -9.16 4.86 27.04
C GLY A 277 -10.54 4.49 27.61
N THR A 278 -11.37 5.48 27.96
CA THR A 278 -12.74 5.22 28.43
C THR A 278 -13.60 4.64 27.32
N ARG A 279 -13.47 5.19 26.10
CA ARG A 279 -14.14 4.67 24.90
C ARG A 279 -13.61 3.29 24.51
N LEU A 280 -12.30 3.03 24.65
CA LEU A 280 -11.72 1.68 24.45
C LEU A 280 -12.28 0.66 25.44
N ALA A 281 -12.36 1.02 26.72
CA ALA A 281 -12.94 0.16 27.75
C ALA A 281 -14.39 -0.21 27.43
N ALA A 282 -15.21 0.78 27.06
CA ALA A 282 -16.61 0.55 26.70
C ALA A 282 -16.77 -0.29 25.43
N LEU A 283 -15.84 -0.18 24.47
CA LEU A 283 -15.82 -1.03 23.28
C LEU A 283 -15.39 -2.46 23.64
N PHE A 284 -14.29 -2.61 24.37
CA PHE A 284 -13.73 -3.90 24.78
C PHE A 284 -14.77 -4.77 25.51
N ASP A 285 -15.58 -4.16 26.39
CA ASP A 285 -16.64 -4.85 27.11
C ASP A 285 -17.75 -5.40 26.21
N ARG A 286 -17.90 -4.89 24.98
CA ARG A 286 -18.89 -5.38 24.00
C ARG A 286 -18.34 -6.42 23.05
N LEU A 287 -17.04 -6.37 22.73
CA LEU A 287 -16.42 -7.27 21.77
C LEU A 287 -16.47 -8.75 22.21
N GLU A 288 -16.44 -9.63 21.21
CA GLU A 288 -16.47 -11.08 21.40
C GLU A 288 -15.14 -11.59 22.00
N PRO A 289 -15.18 -12.65 22.83
CA PRO A 289 -13.98 -13.37 23.24
C PRO A 289 -13.24 -13.98 22.04
N VAL A 290 -11.98 -14.34 22.28
CA VAL A 290 -11.15 -15.11 21.36
C VAL A 290 -10.83 -16.48 21.96
N ASP A 291 -10.60 -17.45 21.07
CA ASP A 291 -10.03 -18.74 21.43
C ASP A 291 -8.53 -18.79 21.16
N THR A 292 -7.85 -19.80 21.74
CA THR A 292 -6.42 -20.02 21.56
C THR A 292 -6.03 -20.19 20.10
N ALA A 293 -6.87 -20.86 19.31
CA ALA A 293 -6.58 -21.15 17.90
C ALA A 293 -6.46 -19.87 17.07
N LEU A 294 -7.32 -18.88 17.34
CA LEU A 294 -7.27 -17.58 16.69
C LEU A 294 -5.97 -16.84 16.98
N LEU A 295 -5.42 -16.95 18.19
CA LEU A 295 -4.20 -16.25 18.60
C LEU A 295 -2.92 -16.78 17.95
N LEU A 296 -2.91 -18.03 17.46
CA LEU A 296 -1.69 -18.63 16.93
C LEU A 296 -1.07 -17.82 15.78
N GLY A 297 0.27 -17.73 15.80
CA GLY A 297 1.07 -16.99 14.83
C GLY A 297 1.69 -15.71 15.38
N THR A 298 2.17 -14.86 14.47
CA THR A 298 2.85 -13.61 14.81
C THR A 298 1.92 -12.42 14.65
N TRP A 299 1.96 -11.49 15.60
CA TRP A 299 1.12 -10.29 15.63
C TRP A 299 1.98 -9.06 15.87
N GLN A 300 1.75 -8.02 15.07
CA GLN A 300 2.37 -6.71 15.26
C GLN A 300 1.55 -5.91 16.28
N GLY A 301 2.24 -5.30 17.25
CA GLY A 301 1.61 -4.54 18.33
C GLY A 301 1.67 -3.03 18.14
N GLY A 302 0.74 -2.33 18.79
CA GLY A 302 0.75 -0.87 18.94
C GLY A 302 -0.10 -0.40 20.11
N GLY A 303 0.28 0.72 20.72
CA GLY A 303 -0.45 1.34 21.84
C GLY A 303 -1.36 2.47 21.39
N PHE A 304 -2.44 2.72 22.14
CA PHE A 304 -3.37 3.84 21.90
C PHE A 304 -3.02 5.12 22.67
N GLU A 305 -1.95 5.09 23.46
CA GLU A 305 -1.44 6.23 24.20
C GLU A 305 0.10 6.20 24.26
N ARG A 306 0.72 7.35 24.58
CA ARG A 306 2.18 7.51 24.55
C ARG A 306 2.78 7.96 25.89
N THR A 307 1.95 8.22 26.89
CA THR A 307 2.36 8.94 28.10
C THR A 307 2.61 8.05 29.31
N SER A 308 2.01 6.87 29.38
CA SER A 308 2.24 5.95 30.49
C SER A 308 3.65 5.35 30.49
N GLU A 309 4.08 4.88 31.66
CA GLU A 309 5.35 4.16 31.82
C GLU A 309 5.42 2.93 30.91
N ASN A 310 4.31 2.23 30.72
CA ASN A 310 4.23 1.08 29.83
C ASN A 310 4.44 1.50 28.36
N ALA A 311 3.82 2.59 27.91
CA ALA A 311 4.06 3.13 26.57
C ALA A 311 5.53 3.53 26.35
N ALA A 312 6.13 4.20 27.34
CA ALA A 312 7.54 4.60 27.30
C ALA A 312 8.48 3.39 27.23
N LEU A 313 8.22 2.35 28.04
CA LEU A 313 9.00 1.12 28.05
C LEU A 313 8.94 0.38 26.70
N LEU A 314 7.74 0.17 26.16
CA LEU A 314 7.56 -0.50 24.85
C LEU A 314 8.25 0.26 23.72
N ALA A 315 8.22 1.60 23.75
CA ALA A 315 8.94 2.44 22.80
C ALA A 315 10.47 2.29 22.94
N GLN A 316 10.99 2.31 24.17
CA GLN A 316 12.42 2.16 24.45
C GLN A 316 12.95 0.79 23.98
N MET A 317 12.18 -0.27 24.18
CA MET A 317 12.52 -1.62 23.73
C MET A 317 12.37 -1.83 22.21
N ARG A 318 11.85 -0.84 21.47
CA ARG A 318 11.48 -0.96 20.04
C ARG A 318 10.56 -2.17 19.82
N TRP A 319 9.56 -2.29 20.68
CA TRP A 319 8.62 -3.40 20.65
C TRP A 319 7.93 -3.52 19.28
N TYR A 320 7.99 -4.70 18.71
CA TYR A 320 7.35 -5.07 17.45
C TYR A 320 5.98 -5.71 17.67
N GLY A 321 5.85 -6.59 18.66
CA GLY A 321 4.63 -7.36 18.86
C GLY A 321 4.83 -8.65 19.66
N LYS A 322 4.05 -9.68 19.31
CA LYS A 322 4.00 -10.96 20.04
C LYS A 322 3.97 -12.15 19.08
N ARG A 323 4.48 -13.31 19.50
CA ARG A 323 4.33 -14.58 18.78
C ARG A 323 3.75 -15.65 19.71
N PHE A 324 2.65 -16.25 19.27
CA PHE A 324 1.97 -17.35 19.96
C PHE A 324 2.23 -18.63 19.17
N ALA A 325 3.21 -19.44 19.61
CA ALA A 325 3.52 -20.70 18.95
C ALA A 325 2.47 -21.76 19.28
N ASP A 326 2.14 -21.88 20.56
CA ASP A 326 1.06 -22.71 21.09
C ASP A 326 0.58 -22.16 22.45
N ALA A 327 -0.24 -22.93 23.17
CA ALA A 327 -0.81 -22.51 24.45
C ALA A 327 0.21 -22.37 25.58
N ASP A 328 1.37 -23.04 25.49
CA ASP A 328 2.39 -23.07 26.54
C ASP A 328 3.70 -22.38 26.12
N HIS A 329 3.82 -21.96 24.85
CA HIS A 329 4.97 -21.24 24.32
C HIS A 329 4.54 -19.92 23.65
N VAL A 330 4.65 -18.84 24.40
CA VAL A 330 4.40 -17.48 23.90
C VAL A 330 5.65 -16.62 24.09
N GLU A 331 5.99 -15.89 23.05
CA GLU A 331 7.01 -14.85 23.05
C GLU A 331 6.32 -13.49 23.16
N PRO A 332 6.21 -12.93 24.37
CA PRO A 332 5.34 -11.78 24.63
C PRO A 332 5.95 -10.43 24.20
N LEU A 333 7.25 -10.40 23.94
CA LEU A 333 8.05 -9.22 23.64
C LEU A 333 8.95 -9.50 22.44
N LEU A 334 8.38 -9.46 21.24
CA LEU A 334 9.19 -9.35 20.03
C LEU A 334 9.69 -7.92 19.91
N CYS A 335 10.99 -7.73 19.73
CA CYS A 335 11.64 -6.43 19.63
C CYS A 335 12.42 -6.31 18.32
N ARG A 336 12.73 -5.08 17.90
CA ARG A 336 13.60 -4.81 16.75
C ARG A 336 15.00 -4.43 17.21
N ASP A 337 16.01 -5.05 16.61
CA ASP A 337 17.40 -4.63 16.78
C ASP A 337 17.72 -3.33 16.01
N GLU A 338 18.98 -2.92 15.99
CA GLU A 338 19.43 -1.73 15.28
C GLU A 338 19.30 -1.84 13.76
N GLN A 339 19.36 -3.07 13.24
CA GLN A 339 19.25 -3.41 11.82
C GLN A 339 17.79 -3.63 11.39
N GLY A 340 16.84 -3.63 12.34
CA GLY A 340 15.41 -3.80 12.13
C GLY A 340 14.94 -5.26 12.13
N ALA A 341 15.83 -6.22 12.39
CA ALA A 341 15.48 -7.62 12.51
C ALA A 341 14.67 -7.85 13.80
N VAL A 342 13.69 -8.76 13.71
CA VAL A 342 12.77 -9.05 14.82
C VAL A 342 13.32 -10.24 15.61
N PHE A 343 13.47 -10.08 16.92
CA PHE A 343 13.93 -11.14 17.84
C PHE A 343 13.05 -11.19 19.09
N SER A 344 13.08 -12.33 19.82
CA SER A 344 12.39 -12.50 21.11
C SER A 344 13.25 -11.93 22.24
N PHE A 345 12.70 -11.00 23.02
CA PHE A 345 13.36 -10.47 24.21
C PHE A 345 12.90 -11.26 25.45
N GLU A 346 13.78 -12.11 25.97
CA GLU A 346 13.43 -13.11 27.00
C GLU A 346 13.84 -12.71 28.42
N GLU A 347 14.57 -11.60 28.62
CA GLU A 347 15.06 -11.19 29.94
C GLU A 347 13.94 -10.85 30.94
N MET A 348 12.74 -10.55 30.43
CA MET A 348 11.53 -10.31 31.21
C MET A 348 10.62 -11.56 31.34
N GLY A 349 11.12 -12.72 30.92
CA GLY A 349 10.39 -13.97 30.88
C GLY A 349 9.51 -14.14 29.63
N LEU A 350 9.04 -15.37 29.45
CA LEU A 350 8.07 -15.75 28.43
C LEU A 350 6.64 -15.67 28.99
N ALA A 351 5.69 -16.24 28.25
CA ALA A 351 4.30 -16.28 28.66
C ALA A 351 3.59 -17.56 28.21
N THR A 352 2.40 -17.78 28.75
CA THR A 352 1.49 -18.87 28.39
C THR A 352 0.09 -18.33 28.09
N LEU A 353 -0.72 -19.08 27.33
CA LEU A 353 -2.13 -18.78 27.07
C LEU A 353 -3.02 -19.57 28.02
N ARG A 354 -3.97 -18.89 28.67
CA ARG A 354 -4.95 -19.50 29.57
C ARG A 354 -6.33 -18.91 29.34
N GLU A 355 -7.36 -19.71 29.60
CA GLU A 355 -8.72 -19.18 29.69
C GLU A 355 -8.88 -18.40 31.00
N VAL A 356 -9.15 -17.11 30.89
CA VAL A 356 -9.29 -16.21 32.04
C VAL A 356 -10.60 -15.44 31.93
N VAL A 357 -11.29 -15.27 33.07
CA VAL A 357 -12.47 -14.42 33.16
C VAL A 357 -12.03 -13.01 33.52
N PHE A 358 -12.28 -12.05 32.63
CA PHE A 358 -12.03 -10.64 32.88
C PHE A 358 -13.27 -9.83 32.54
N ARG A 359 -13.67 -8.94 33.45
CA ARG A 359 -14.90 -8.12 33.37
C ARG A 359 -16.14 -8.96 33.02
N GLY A 360 -16.27 -10.13 33.63
CA GLY A 360 -17.43 -11.02 33.49
C GLY A 360 -17.48 -11.84 32.20
N LYS A 361 -16.46 -11.78 31.34
CA LYS A 361 -16.39 -12.58 30.09
C LYS A 361 -15.14 -13.45 30.08
N GLN A 362 -15.31 -14.77 29.93
CA GLN A 362 -14.22 -15.73 29.67
C GLN A 362 -13.63 -15.49 28.28
N SER A 363 -12.32 -15.55 28.14
CA SER A 363 -11.58 -15.48 26.88
C SER A 363 -10.19 -16.07 27.07
N THR A 364 -9.54 -16.49 25.99
CA THR A 364 -8.11 -16.73 26.04
C THR A 364 -7.39 -15.40 26.36
N ALA A 365 -6.44 -15.47 27.30
CA ALA A 365 -5.59 -14.38 27.75
C ALA A 365 -4.14 -14.87 27.82
N MET A 366 -3.18 -13.95 27.73
CA MET A 366 -1.76 -14.26 27.85
C MET A 366 -1.29 -13.89 29.25
N VAL A 367 -0.72 -14.86 29.96
CA VAL A 367 -0.20 -14.72 31.32
C VAL A 367 1.32 -14.72 31.25
N TYR A 368 1.96 -13.66 31.72
CA TYR A 368 3.43 -13.61 31.80
C TYR A 368 3.92 -14.57 32.89
N ASP A 369 4.98 -15.32 32.60
CA ASP A 369 5.49 -16.34 33.52
C ASP A 369 6.20 -15.72 34.74
N GLN A 370 6.85 -14.58 34.52
CA GLN A 370 7.72 -13.93 35.52
C GLN A 370 7.23 -12.54 35.93
N LEU A 371 6.17 -12.02 35.30
CA LEU A 371 5.61 -10.72 35.60
C LEU A 371 4.16 -10.87 36.07
N PRO A 372 3.69 -10.07 37.04
CA PRO A 372 2.31 -10.12 37.49
C PRO A 372 1.39 -9.35 36.51
N ILE A 373 1.40 -9.78 35.25
CA ILE A 373 0.73 -9.16 34.12
C ILE A 373 -0.08 -10.21 33.37
N VAL A 374 -1.34 -9.87 33.05
CA VAL A 374 -2.22 -10.64 32.18
C VAL A 374 -2.72 -9.75 31.05
N ASP A 375 -2.48 -10.14 29.81
CA ASP A 375 -3.04 -9.46 28.64
C ASP A 375 -4.35 -10.13 28.24
N HIS A 376 -5.45 -9.39 28.28
CA HIS A 376 -6.76 -9.86 27.85
C HIS A 376 -7.06 -9.41 26.42
N PHE A 377 -7.61 -10.32 25.61
CA PHE A 377 -7.86 -10.09 24.19
C PHE A 377 -9.34 -10.13 23.86
N ARG A 378 -9.77 -9.27 22.92
CA ARG A 378 -11.10 -9.32 22.32
C ARG A 378 -11.01 -9.16 20.81
N ARG A 379 -11.88 -9.88 20.10
CA ARG A 379 -11.94 -9.87 18.64
C ARG A 379 -12.55 -8.56 18.15
N LEU A 380 -11.74 -7.70 17.55
CA LEU A 380 -12.23 -6.54 16.80
C LEU A 380 -12.51 -6.95 15.34
N THR A 381 -11.60 -7.72 14.75
CA THR A 381 -11.76 -8.47 13.49
C THR A 381 -10.99 -9.78 13.59
N ASP A 382 -10.96 -10.59 12.53
CA ASP A 382 -10.23 -11.88 12.49
C ASP A 382 -8.71 -11.69 12.55
N ASP A 383 -8.26 -10.50 12.18
CA ASP A 383 -6.85 -10.11 12.06
C ASP A 383 -6.48 -8.90 12.94
N VAL A 384 -7.42 -8.39 13.74
CA VAL A 384 -7.19 -7.26 14.65
C VAL A 384 -7.83 -7.56 16.01
N LEU A 385 -7.02 -7.47 17.05
CA LEU A 385 -7.45 -7.61 18.44
C LEU A 385 -7.36 -6.28 19.15
N LEU A 386 -8.37 -5.99 19.96
CA LEU A 386 -8.28 -4.98 21.00
C LEU A 386 -7.86 -5.67 22.30
N CYS A 387 -6.84 -5.14 22.95
CA CYS A 387 -6.18 -5.77 24.07
C CYS A 387 -6.13 -4.83 25.26
N VAL A 388 -6.18 -5.39 26.47
CA VAL A 388 -5.96 -4.64 27.72
C VAL A 388 -4.98 -5.40 28.60
N MET A 389 -3.98 -4.69 29.10
CA MET A 389 -3.01 -5.21 30.04
C MET A 389 -3.52 -5.00 31.48
N ASP A 390 -3.77 -6.09 32.20
CA ASP A 390 -4.04 -6.10 33.63
C ASP A 390 -2.72 -6.38 34.38
N LYS A 391 -2.17 -5.33 35.00
CA LYS A 391 -0.91 -5.38 35.75
C LYS A 391 -1.17 -5.15 37.22
N LYS A 392 -0.79 -6.12 38.05
CA LYS A 392 -0.97 -6.03 39.50
C LYS A 392 -0.31 -4.77 40.07
N GLY A 393 -1.11 -3.95 40.75
CA GLY A 393 -0.65 -2.73 41.43
C GLY A 393 -0.80 -1.46 40.59
N GLU A 394 -1.21 -1.56 39.33
CA GLU A 394 -1.57 -0.40 38.50
C GLU A 394 -3.10 -0.26 38.39
N PRO A 395 -3.67 0.91 38.74
CA PRO A 395 -5.12 1.11 38.73
C PRO A 395 -5.70 1.45 37.36
N ALA A 396 -4.86 1.60 36.32
CA ALA A 396 -5.26 2.04 34.99
C ALA A 396 -5.07 0.94 33.95
N ASP A 397 -6.12 0.69 33.17
CA ASP A 397 -6.09 -0.25 32.04
C ASP A 397 -5.25 0.32 30.91
N PHE A 398 -4.13 -0.32 30.61
CA PHE A 398 -3.33 0.01 29.43
C PHE A 398 -3.87 -0.73 28.21
N PHE A 399 -4.46 0.01 27.27
CA PHE A 399 -4.99 -0.54 26.03
C PHE A 399 -3.95 -0.55 24.91
N PHE A 400 -3.89 -1.67 24.20
CA PHE A 400 -3.08 -1.84 23.01
C PHE A 400 -3.84 -2.66 21.96
N HIS A 401 -3.30 -2.77 20.77
CA HIS A 401 -3.85 -3.59 19.71
C HIS A 401 -2.82 -4.57 19.17
N LEU A 402 -3.30 -5.66 18.60
CA LEU A 402 -2.51 -6.63 17.86
C LEU A 402 -3.09 -6.78 16.46
N THR A 403 -2.25 -6.69 15.43
CA THR A 403 -2.62 -6.90 14.03
C THR A 403 -1.84 -8.08 13.47
N ARG A 404 -2.53 -9.05 12.88
CA ARG A 404 -1.93 -10.31 12.42
C ARG A 404 -0.87 -10.04 11.35
N VAL A 405 0.29 -10.68 11.49
CA VAL A 405 1.35 -10.67 10.48
C VAL A 405 1.12 -11.86 9.54
N PRO A 406 1.02 -11.64 8.22
CA PRO A 406 0.96 -12.74 7.26
C PRO A 406 2.24 -13.58 7.32
N GLY A 407 2.11 -14.88 7.55
CA GLY A 407 3.22 -15.83 7.57
C GLY A 407 2.72 -17.27 7.47
N PRO A 408 3.58 -18.23 7.11
CA PRO A 408 3.19 -19.63 7.05
C PRO A 408 2.77 -20.14 8.44
N VAL A 409 1.61 -20.79 8.51
CA VAL A 409 1.17 -21.50 9.71
C VAL A 409 2.18 -22.63 9.98
N PRO A 410 2.77 -22.74 11.18
CA PRO A 410 3.61 -23.89 11.51
C PRO A 410 2.81 -25.17 11.32
N GLY A 411 3.31 -26.08 10.48
CA GLY A 411 2.76 -27.43 10.40
C GLY A 411 2.88 -28.13 11.75
N PRO A 412 2.01 -29.12 12.04
CA PRO A 412 2.12 -29.87 13.29
C PRO A 412 3.52 -30.47 13.42
N PRO A 413 4.06 -30.59 14.66
CA PRO A 413 5.38 -31.17 14.87
C PRO A 413 5.41 -32.57 14.24
N GLY A 414 6.32 -32.76 13.29
CA GLY A 414 6.54 -34.07 12.69
C GLY A 414 7.10 -35.02 13.73
N ASP A 415 6.43 -36.15 13.94
CA ASP A 415 6.95 -37.24 14.75
C ASP A 415 8.33 -37.65 14.21
N GLY A 416 9.33 -37.52 15.07
CA GLY A 416 10.69 -37.96 14.79
C GLY A 416 10.75 -39.47 14.54
N GLY A 417 11.58 -39.83 13.56
CA GLY A 417 12.12 -41.18 13.36
C GLY A 417 13.62 -41.16 13.46
#